data_AF-A0A519DHA4-F1
#
_entry.id   AF-A0A519DHA4-F1
#
_cell.length_a   1.000
_cell.length_b   1.000
_cell.length_c   1.000
_cell.angle_alpha   90.00
_cell.angle_beta   90.00
_cell.angle_gamma   90.00
#
_symmetry.space_group_name_H-M   'P 1'
#
loop_
_entity.id
_entity.type
_entity.pdbx_description
1 polymer ?
#
loop_
_entity_poly.entity_id
_entity_poly.type
_entity_poly.pdbx_seq_one_letter_code
_entity_poly.pdbx_strand_id
1 'polypeptide(L)'
;MRPKLMIISILLLMLLSPQAVMLENAFEPELAGAKSTGCTGSVCLNELFVNALGQETEAVGPSDWTTGEWIELHNNGGSDVDLSGWYLQDHSSRQMDISITSSPVTVVWPQNSPNLLIPAGGYMVIARNGDGQSCGHCMTNTQGVVSLYNSNSVIQHQATWS
;
A
#
# COMPACT_ATOMS: atom_id res chain seq x y z
N MET A 1 12.68 -58.45 -38.96
CA MET A 1 11.53 -57.94 -38.19
C MET A 1 11.38 -56.44 -38.46
N ARG A 2 10.14 -55.96 -38.59
CA ARG A 2 9.73 -54.77 -39.37
C ARG A 2 10.06 -53.43 -38.69
N PRO A 3 10.89 -52.54 -39.26
CA PRO A 3 11.24 -51.24 -38.66
C PRO A 3 10.07 -50.24 -38.66
N LYS A 4 8.99 -50.52 -39.41
CA LYS A 4 7.77 -49.69 -39.46
C LYS A 4 6.92 -49.75 -38.18
N LEU A 5 7.08 -50.78 -37.33
CA LEU A 5 6.30 -50.90 -36.09
C LEU A 5 6.87 -50.04 -34.95
N MET A 6 8.19 -49.77 -34.99
CA MET A 6 8.89 -49.03 -33.93
C MET A 6 8.59 -47.52 -33.96
N ILE A 7 8.39 -46.95 -35.15
CA ILE A 7 8.04 -45.52 -35.33
C ILE A 7 6.62 -45.24 -34.82
N ILE A 8 5.67 -46.16 -35.03
CA ILE A 8 4.29 -46.03 -34.56
C ILE A 8 4.22 -46.07 -33.03
N SER A 9 5.06 -46.88 -32.37
CA SER A 9 5.16 -46.93 -30.90
C SER A 9 5.67 -45.61 -30.29
N ILE A 10 6.63 -44.94 -30.93
CA ILE A 10 7.17 -43.66 -30.45
C ILE A 10 6.14 -42.53 -30.58
N LEU A 11 5.38 -42.50 -31.68
CA LEU A 11 4.27 -41.54 -31.85
C LEU A 11 3.12 -41.77 -30.87
N LEU A 12 2.84 -43.03 -30.50
CA LEU A 12 1.82 -43.35 -29.51
C LEU A 12 2.24 -42.96 -28.08
N LEU A 13 3.54 -43.04 -27.76
CA LEU A 13 4.08 -42.62 -26.46
C LEU A 13 4.08 -41.10 -26.26
N MET A 14 4.14 -40.30 -27.33
CA MET A 14 4.03 -38.83 -27.23
C MET A 14 2.58 -38.36 -26.98
N LEU A 15 1.58 -39.15 -27.40
CA LEU A 15 0.16 -38.88 -27.19
C LEU A 15 -0.35 -39.22 -25.78
N LEU A 16 0.47 -39.91 -24.97
CA LEU A 16 0.19 -40.21 -23.55
C LEU A 16 0.97 -39.30 -22.59
N SER A 17 1.58 -38.21 -23.05
CA SER A 17 2.09 -37.20 -22.13
C SER A 17 0.91 -36.64 -21.33
N PRO A 18 0.94 -36.68 -19.98
CA PRO A 18 -0.03 -35.93 -19.21
C PRO A 18 0.17 -34.48 -19.63
N GLN A 19 -0.89 -33.89 -20.19
CA GLN A 19 -0.93 -32.46 -20.47
C GLN A 19 -0.42 -31.79 -19.20
N ALA A 20 0.65 -31.01 -19.33
CA ALA A 20 1.07 -30.12 -18.28
C ALA A 20 -0.17 -29.27 -17.99
N VAL A 21 -0.90 -29.66 -16.94
CA VAL A 21 -1.87 -28.80 -16.29
C VAL A 21 -1.01 -27.60 -15.97
N MET A 22 -1.24 -26.54 -16.73
CA MET A 22 -0.74 -25.22 -16.42
C MET A 22 -1.02 -25.10 -14.94
N LEU A 23 0.05 -25.07 -14.14
CA LEU A 23 -0.04 -24.66 -12.77
C LEU A 23 -0.46 -23.20 -12.91
N GLU A 24 -1.77 -23.00 -13.05
CA GLU A 24 -2.42 -21.75 -12.78
C GLU A 24 -1.81 -21.40 -11.45
N ASN A 25 -0.97 -20.36 -11.45
CA ASN A 25 -0.47 -19.80 -10.22
C ASN A 25 -1.74 -19.59 -9.42
N ALA A 26 -2.01 -20.51 -8.49
CA ALA A 26 -2.98 -20.30 -7.48
C ALA A 26 -2.47 -18.99 -6.88
N PHE A 27 -3.22 -17.92 -7.13
CA PHE A 27 -3.18 -16.78 -6.26
C PHE A 27 -3.73 -17.34 -4.95
N GLU A 28 -2.90 -18.12 -4.26
CA GLU A 28 -2.94 -18.25 -2.83
C GLU A 28 -3.07 -16.80 -2.39
N PRO A 29 -4.18 -16.40 -1.72
CA PRO A 29 -4.20 -15.11 -1.08
C PRO A 29 -2.99 -15.15 -0.16
N GLU A 30 -1.92 -14.49 -0.59
CA GLU A 30 -0.73 -14.37 0.22
C GLU A 30 -1.26 -13.79 1.51
N LEU A 31 -1.26 -14.57 2.59
CA LEU A 31 -1.43 -14.03 3.93
C LEU A 31 -0.50 -12.83 3.95
N ALA A 32 -1.06 -11.63 3.88
CA ALA A 32 -0.30 -10.44 3.56
C ALA A 32 0.68 -10.24 4.71
N GLY A 33 1.88 -10.81 4.57
CA GLY A 33 2.91 -10.72 5.57
C GLY A 33 3.35 -9.27 5.65
N ALA A 34 4.08 -8.91 6.71
CA ALA A 34 4.76 -7.63 6.74
C ALA A 34 5.76 -7.55 5.57
N LYS A 35 5.41 -6.81 4.52
CA LYS A 35 6.21 -6.62 3.30
C LYS A 35 6.06 -5.19 2.81
N SER A 36 7.02 -4.75 2.00
CA SER A 36 6.90 -3.50 1.26
C SER A 36 7.46 -3.67 -0.15
N THR A 37 6.96 -2.88 -1.08
CA THR A 37 7.55 -2.77 -2.42
C THR A 37 8.82 -1.94 -2.37
N GLY A 38 9.62 -1.97 -3.44
CA GLY A 38 10.63 -0.92 -3.63
C GLY A 38 9.94 0.44 -3.75
N CYS A 39 10.54 1.47 -3.16
CA CYS A 39 10.10 2.84 -3.39
C CYS A 39 10.56 3.34 -4.77
N THR A 40 9.64 3.85 -5.56
CA THR A 40 9.89 4.28 -6.96
C THR A 40 10.16 5.77 -7.10
N GLY A 41 9.90 6.55 -6.04
CA GLY A 41 10.15 7.99 -5.95
C GLY A 41 11.05 8.37 -4.78
N SER A 42 11.15 9.68 -4.51
CA SER A 42 11.92 10.21 -3.38
C SER A 42 11.17 10.10 -2.05
N VAL A 43 9.84 10.19 -2.07
CA VAL A 43 8.98 10.11 -0.87
C VAL A 43 8.37 8.72 -0.76
N CYS A 44 8.57 8.10 0.40
CA CYS A 44 8.21 6.72 0.67
C CYS A 44 7.53 6.60 2.03
N LEU A 45 6.69 5.57 2.21
CA LEU A 45 6.31 5.09 3.54
C LEU A 45 7.57 4.76 4.36
N ASN A 46 7.65 5.24 5.60
CA ASN A 46 8.74 4.99 6.53
C ASN A 46 8.29 4.15 7.72
N GLU A 47 7.20 4.56 8.38
CA GLU A 47 6.61 3.85 9.51
C GLU A 47 5.09 3.77 9.37
N LEU A 48 4.52 2.68 9.90
CA LEU A 48 3.08 2.47 9.99
C LEU A 48 2.72 2.13 11.44
N PHE A 49 1.84 2.92 12.02
CA PHE A 49 1.22 2.61 13.30
C PHE A 49 -0.22 2.22 13.05
N VAL A 50 -0.49 0.92 13.18
CA VAL A 50 -1.78 0.28 12.95
C VAL A 50 -2.36 -0.22 14.27
N ASN A 51 -3.63 -0.64 14.26
CA ASN A 51 -4.33 -1.14 15.45
C ASN A 51 -4.54 -0.02 16.48
N ALA A 52 -5.38 0.95 16.09
CA ALA A 52 -5.72 2.09 16.92
C ALA A 52 -6.34 1.67 18.26
N LEU A 53 -6.19 2.56 19.25
CA LEU A 53 -6.85 2.42 20.53
C LEU A 53 -8.27 3.00 20.42
N GLY A 54 -9.28 2.13 20.42
CA GLY A 54 -10.68 2.55 20.48
C GLY A 54 -11.49 2.07 19.28
N GLN A 55 -12.44 2.90 18.81
CA GLN A 55 -13.23 2.58 17.62
C GLN A 55 -12.46 2.99 16.37
N GLU A 56 -12.36 2.07 15.41
CA GLU A 56 -11.74 2.30 14.11
C GLU A 56 -12.56 3.25 13.21
N THR A 57 -13.48 4.06 13.74
CA THR A 57 -14.30 4.99 12.96
C THR A 57 -14.17 6.43 13.44
N GLU A 58 -13.48 6.64 14.56
CA GLU A 58 -13.30 7.99 15.09
C GLU A 58 -12.42 8.83 14.18
N ALA A 59 -12.81 10.08 14.07
CA ALA A 59 -12.01 11.10 13.45
C ALA A 59 -10.82 11.44 14.36
N VAL A 60 -9.59 11.43 13.84
CA VAL A 60 -8.42 11.95 14.55
C VAL A 60 -7.70 12.99 13.69
N GLY A 61 -7.13 14.00 14.34
CA GLY A 61 -6.43 15.08 13.67
C GLY A 61 -5.25 15.60 14.47
N PRO A 62 -4.74 16.80 14.15
CA PRO A 62 -3.53 17.34 14.76
C PRO A 62 -3.54 17.43 16.29
N SER A 63 -4.72 17.43 16.92
CA SER A 63 -4.92 17.55 18.37
C SER A 63 -4.97 16.21 19.13
N ASP A 64 -5.23 15.08 18.48
CA ASP A 64 -5.62 13.82 19.14
C ASP A 64 -5.19 12.53 18.39
N TRP A 65 -4.33 12.65 17.38
CA TRP A 65 -3.84 11.53 16.57
C TRP A 65 -3.02 10.47 17.31
N THR A 66 -2.53 10.74 18.52
CA THR A 66 -1.60 9.84 19.23
C THR A 66 -2.22 8.50 19.65
N THR A 67 -3.56 8.41 19.68
CA THR A 67 -4.27 7.15 19.95
C THR A 67 -4.82 6.49 18.69
N GLY A 68 -4.73 7.18 17.55
CA GLY A 68 -5.18 6.70 16.26
C GLY A 68 -4.09 5.99 15.46
N GLU A 69 -4.44 5.63 14.23
CA GLU A 69 -3.51 5.06 13.27
C GLU A 69 -2.85 6.16 12.46
N TRP A 70 -1.60 5.96 12.09
CA TRP A 70 -0.86 6.94 11.31
C TRP A 70 0.20 6.29 10.43
N ILE A 71 0.55 7.02 9.38
CA ILE A 71 1.61 6.72 8.44
C ILE A 71 2.65 7.82 8.55
N GLU A 72 3.91 7.45 8.67
CA GLU A 72 5.02 8.38 8.45
C GLU A 72 5.54 8.25 7.03
N LEU A 73 5.72 9.39 6.36
CA LEU A 73 6.42 9.51 5.10
C LEU A 73 7.82 10.07 5.35
N HIS A 74 8.78 9.57 4.59
CA HIS A 74 10.15 10.08 4.55
C HIS A 74 10.53 10.45 3.13
N ASN A 75 11.08 11.65 2.95
CA ASN A 75 11.70 12.07 1.70
C ASN A 75 13.18 11.69 1.69
N ASN A 76 13.51 10.54 1.11
CA ASN A 76 14.89 10.07 0.96
C ASN A 76 15.63 10.70 -0.24
N GLY A 77 15.02 11.71 -0.89
CA GLY A 77 15.62 12.46 -1.98
C GLY A 77 16.54 13.61 -1.52
N GLY A 78 17.21 14.22 -2.49
CA GLY A 78 18.12 15.37 -2.27
C GLY A 78 17.46 16.75 -2.38
N SER A 79 16.14 16.82 -2.55
CA SER A 79 15.40 18.07 -2.71
C SER A 79 14.04 18.01 -2.01
N ASP A 80 13.49 19.17 -1.67
CA ASP A 80 12.14 19.29 -1.13
C ASP A 80 11.10 18.78 -2.12
N VAL A 81 10.04 18.14 -1.60
CA VAL A 81 8.96 17.56 -2.40
C VAL A 81 7.62 18.13 -1.96
N ASP A 82 6.85 18.67 -2.91
CA ASP A 82 5.47 19.10 -2.72
C ASP A 82 4.53 17.89 -2.83
N LEU A 83 3.74 17.65 -1.77
CA LEU A 83 2.75 16.58 -1.74
C LEU A 83 1.35 17.03 -2.18
N SER A 84 1.21 18.22 -2.77
CA SER A 84 -0.06 18.70 -3.31
C SER A 84 -0.66 17.67 -4.28
N GLY A 85 -1.86 17.18 -3.97
CA GLY A 85 -2.57 16.16 -4.75
C GLY A 85 -2.10 14.72 -4.53
N TRP A 86 -1.17 14.48 -3.60
CA TRP A 86 -0.81 13.12 -3.20
C TRP A 86 -1.85 12.53 -2.26
N TYR A 87 -1.96 11.20 -2.25
CA TYR A 87 -2.95 10.50 -1.46
C TYR A 87 -2.49 9.10 -1.05
N LEU A 88 -3.14 8.57 -0.03
CA LEU A 88 -3.02 7.18 0.41
C LEU A 88 -4.25 6.40 -0.03
N GLN A 89 -4.06 5.12 -0.33
CA GLN A 89 -5.14 4.19 -0.66
C GLN A 89 -5.01 2.90 0.14
N ASP A 90 -6.14 2.40 0.65
CA ASP A 90 -6.18 1.14 1.40
C ASP A 90 -6.55 -0.08 0.52
N HIS A 91 -6.68 -1.24 1.17
CA HIS A 91 -7.05 -2.52 0.56
C HIS A 91 -8.39 -2.53 -0.20
N SER A 92 -9.29 -1.61 0.13
CA SER A 92 -10.62 -1.47 -0.49
C SER A 92 -10.64 -0.34 -1.53
N SER A 93 -9.47 0.14 -1.97
CA SER A 93 -9.34 1.27 -2.89
C SER A 93 -9.88 2.60 -2.35
N ARG A 94 -10.04 2.75 -1.04
CA ARG A 94 -10.52 4.00 -0.42
C ARG A 94 -9.38 4.99 -0.31
N GLN A 95 -9.57 6.15 -0.93
CA GLN A 95 -8.58 7.22 -1.03
C GLN A 95 -8.70 8.17 0.17
N MET A 96 -7.55 8.58 0.70
CA MET A 96 -7.42 9.67 1.66
C MET A 96 -6.35 10.65 1.17
N ASP A 97 -6.78 11.88 0.92
CA ASP A 97 -5.89 12.94 0.47
C ASP A 97 -4.95 13.38 1.60
N ILE A 98 -3.71 13.68 1.24
CA ILE A 98 -2.75 14.30 2.16
C ILE A 98 -3.04 15.80 2.16
N SER A 99 -3.48 16.34 3.30
CA SER A 99 -3.87 17.75 3.38
C SER A 99 -3.58 18.38 4.73
N ILE A 100 -3.14 19.64 4.67
CA ILE A 100 -2.97 20.54 5.83
C ILE A 100 -4.12 21.54 5.98
N THR A 101 -5.01 21.66 4.99
CA THR A 101 -6.05 22.73 4.94
C THR A 101 -7.46 22.24 4.64
N SER A 102 -7.60 21.09 3.98
CA SER A 102 -8.92 20.51 3.66
C SER A 102 -9.50 19.84 4.90
N SER A 103 -10.83 19.71 4.98
CA SER A 103 -11.49 18.88 6.01
C SER A 103 -11.76 17.49 5.44
N PRO A 104 -11.25 16.40 6.04
CA PRO A 104 -10.38 16.38 7.22
C PRO A 104 -8.94 16.83 6.94
N VAL A 105 -8.33 17.49 7.94
CA VAL A 105 -6.87 17.71 7.96
C VAL A 105 -6.22 16.40 8.37
N THR A 106 -5.37 15.84 7.52
CA THR A 106 -4.78 14.51 7.71
C THR A 106 -3.32 14.59 8.14
N VAL A 107 -2.61 15.67 7.79
CA VAL A 107 -1.24 15.90 8.26
C VAL A 107 -1.26 16.38 9.70
N VAL A 108 -0.60 15.62 10.58
CA VAL A 108 -0.57 15.89 12.03
C VAL A 108 0.81 16.29 12.53
N TRP A 109 1.85 16.02 11.74
CA TRP A 109 3.19 16.55 11.97
C TRP A 109 3.92 16.81 10.64
N PRO A 110 4.63 17.95 10.48
CA PRO A 110 4.75 19.05 11.43
C PRO A 110 3.43 19.81 11.61
N GLN A 111 3.14 20.21 12.85
CA GLN A 111 1.95 20.99 13.16
C GLN A 111 2.06 22.41 12.60
N ASN A 112 0.94 22.96 12.13
CA ASN A 112 0.84 24.32 11.58
C ASN A 112 1.79 24.58 10.40
N SER A 113 2.06 23.55 9.58
CA SER A 113 2.88 23.73 8.39
C SER A 113 2.24 24.76 7.45
N PRO A 114 2.98 25.76 6.96
CA PRO A 114 2.45 26.76 6.03
C PRO A 114 2.27 26.22 4.61
N ASN A 115 2.85 25.06 4.31
CA ASN A 115 2.82 24.40 3.02
C ASN A 115 2.87 22.88 3.19
N LEU A 116 2.56 22.17 2.10
CA LEU A 116 2.57 20.72 2.07
C LEU A 116 3.88 20.21 1.43
N LEU A 117 5.01 20.64 2.00
CA LEU A 117 6.36 20.27 1.57
C LEU A 117 7.02 19.33 2.58
N ILE A 118 7.67 18.27 2.08
CA ILE A 118 8.64 17.51 2.86
C ILE A 118 10.06 17.89 2.39
N PRO A 119 10.88 18.52 3.25
CA PRO A 119 12.26 18.83 2.92
C PRO A 119 13.09 17.60 2.54
N ALA A 120 14.23 17.78 1.88
CA ALA A 120 15.19 16.69 1.67
C ALA A 120 15.58 16.03 3.01
N GLY A 121 15.45 14.71 3.12
CA GLY A 121 15.66 13.96 4.37
C GLY A 121 14.62 14.22 5.47
N GLY A 122 13.55 14.96 5.15
CA GLY A 122 12.48 15.32 6.07
C GLY A 122 11.39 14.24 6.19
N TYR A 123 10.54 14.41 7.19
CA TYR A 123 9.46 13.49 7.50
C TYR A 123 8.12 14.23 7.58
N MET A 124 7.02 13.48 7.45
CA MET A 124 5.67 13.97 7.67
C MET A 124 4.81 12.83 8.22
N VAL A 125 4.00 13.12 9.23
CA VAL A 125 3.07 12.14 9.80
C VAL A 125 1.66 12.48 9.34
N ILE A 126 0.99 11.49 8.77
CA ILE A 126 -0.38 11.53 8.30
C ILE A 126 -1.21 10.61 9.19
N ALA A 127 -2.12 11.19 9.95
CA ALA A 127 -3.08 10.42 10.71
C ALA A 127 -4.22 9.99 9.78
N ARG A 128 -4.64 8.75 9.97
CA ARG A 128 -5.88 8.25 9.38
C ARG A 128 -7.04 8.98 10.05
N ASN A 129 -7.88 9.67 9.30
CA ASN A 129 -9.06 10.34 9.86
C ASN A 129 -10.35 9.57 9.50
N GLY A 130 -11.02 8.96 10.49
CA GLY A 130 -12.38 8.46 10.30
C GLY A 130 -13.38 9.61 10.14
N ASP A 131 -14.61 9.35 9.70
CA ASP A 131 -15.65 10.39 9.59
C ASP A 131 -16.67 10.33 10.75
N GLY A 132 -16.41 9.51 11.78
CA GLY A 132 -17.30 9.24 12.90
C GLY A 132 -18.45 8.27 12.58
N GLN A 133 -18.59 7.83 11.33
CA GLN A 133 -19.60 6.85 10.87
C GLN A 133 -18.94 5.65 10.15
N SER A 134 -17.81 5.91 9.52
CA SER A 134 -17.01 5.00 8.73
C SER A 134 -15.54 5.34 8.92
N CYS A 135 -14.69 4.39 8.58
CA CYS A 135 -13.25 4.59 8.66
C CYS A 135 -12.71 5.48 7.53
N GLY A 136 -13.46 5.75 6.46
CA GLY A 136 -12.95 6.44 5.28
C GLY A 136 -11.83 5.65 4.61
N HIS A 137 -10.58 5.91 5.01
CA HIS A 137 -9.40 5.09 4.72
C HIS A 137 -9.09 4.17 5.90
N CYS A 138 -8.97 2.87 5.69
CA CYS A 138 -8.95 1.91 6.80
C CYS A 138 -7.70 1.05 6.76
N MET A 139 -6.82 1.30 7.72
CA MET A 139 -5.72 0.41 8.03
C MET A 139 -6.31 -0.67 8.96
N THR A 140 -6.40 -1.90 8.48
CA THR A 140 -7.02 -2.99 9.25
C THR A 140 -6.04 -3.54 10.28
N ASN A 141 -6.52 -4.06 11.40
CA ASN A 141 -5.63 -4.57 12.46
C ASN A 141 -4.89 -5.86 12.05
N THR A 142 -5.35 -6.51 10.97
CA THR A 142 -4.69 -7.65 10.34
C THR A 142 -4.81 -7.58 8.83
N GLN A 143 -3.88 -8.18 8.10
CA GLN A 143 -3.90 -8.34 6.64
C GLN A 143 -4.14 -7.01 5.88
N GLY A 144 -3.54 -5.92 6.36
CA GLY A 144 -3.75 -4.61 5.77
C GLY A 144 -2.77 -4.29 4.65
N VAL A 145 -3.14 -3.30 3.83
CA VAL A 145 -2.26 -2.68 2.85
C VAL A 145 -2.50 -1.18 2.83
N VAL A 146 -1.41 -0.44 2.63
CA VAL A 146 -1.45 0.99 2.31
C VAL A 146 -0.55 1.25 1.11
N SER A 147 -1.08 2.06 0.18
CA SER A 147 -0.39 2.45 -1.04
C SER A 147 -0.29 3.97 -1.11
N LEU A 148 0.91 4.48 -1.32
CA LEU A 148 1.19 5.90 -1.53
C LEU A 148 1.15 6.22 -3.02
N TYR A 149 0.35 7.22 -3.40
CA TYR A 149 0.26 7.73 -4.76
C TYR A 149 0.71 9.18 -4.82
N ASN A 150 1.40 9.53 -5.89
CA ASN A 150 1.70 10.92 -6.20
C ASN A 150 0.52 11.62 -6.89
N SER A 151 0.67 12.91 -7.17
CA SER A 151 -0.32 13.77 -7.84
C SER A 151 -0.72 13.31 -9.25
N ASN A 152 0.06 12.44 -9.88
CA ASN A 152 -0.22 11.88 -11.20
C ASN A 152 -0.84 10.47 -11.11
N SER A 153 -1.31 10.07 -9.92
CA SER A 153 -1.88 8.74 -9.65
C SER A 153 -0.91 7.59 -9.93
N VAL A 154 0.40 7.83 -9.79
CA VAL A 154 1.43 6.79 -9.89
C VAL A 154 1.82 6.33 -8.50
N ILE A 155 1.78 5.01 -8.28
CA ILE A 155 2.18 4.40 -7.02
C ILE A 155 3.68 4.62 -6.75
N GLN A 156 3.98 5.17 -5.57
CA GLN A 156 5.35 5.45 -5.11
C GLN A 156 5.87 4.33 -4.21
N HIS A 157 5.04 3.85 -3.29
CA HIS A 157 5.40 2.81 -2.33
C HIS A 157 4.13 2.11 -1.84
N GLN A 158 4.21 0.80 -1.60
CA GLN A 158 3.15 0.02 -0.96
C GLN A 158 3.75 -0.80 0.17
N ALA A 159 3.00 -0.93 1.27
CA ALA A 159 3.35 -1.77 2.39
C ALA A 159 2.13 -2.57 2.87
N THR A 160 2.37 -3.79 3.31
CA THR A 160 1.40 -4.73 3.87
C THR A 160 1.81 -5.13 5.29
N TRP A 161 0.85 -5.60 6.08
CA TRP A 161 1.07 -6.13 7.42
C TRP A 161 0.05 -7.21 7.77
N SER A 162 0.39 -8.06 8.74
CA SER A 162 -0.39 -9.24 9.15
C SER A 162 -0.94 -9.13 10.54
#